data_AF-A0A380E126-F1
#
_entry.id   AF-A0A380E126-F1
#
_cell.length_a   1.000
_cell.length_b   1.000
_cell.length_c   1.000
_cell.angle_alpha   90.00
_cell.angle_beta   90.00
_cell.angle_gamma   90.00
#
_symmetry.space_group_name_H-M   'P 1'
#
loop_
_entity.id
_entity.type
_entity.pdbx_description
1 polymer ?
#
loop_
_entity_poly.entity_id
_entity_poly.type
_entity_poly.pdbx_seq_one_letter_code
_entity_poly.pdbx_strand_id
1 'polypeptide(L)'
;MTLTIKEVTQLINAVNTIEELENHECFLDERKGVQNAIARRRKALEKEQALKEKYVEMTYFENEILKENPNAIICGIDEVGRGPLAGPVVACATILNSNHNYLGLDDSKKYLLRNV
;
A
#
# COMPACT_ATOMS: atom_id res chain seq x y z
N MET A 1 5.63 -36.65 6.58
CA MET A 1 4.27 -36.26 7.03
C MET A 1 3.82 -35.14 6.13
N THR A 2 2.72 -35.31 5.41
CA THR A 2 2.17 -34.27 4.53
C THR A 2 1.44 -33.24 5.38
N LEU A 3 1.84 -31.96 5.28
CA LEU A 3 1.15 -30.87 5.96
C LEU A 3 -0.32 -30.82 5.53
N THR A 4 -1.19 -30.52 6.49
CA THR A 4 -2.60 -30.29 6.22
C THR A 4 -2.77 -29.03 5.37
N ILE A 5 -3.89 -28.92 4.64
CA ILE A 5 -4.20 -27.72 3.84
C ILE A 5 -4.19 -26.45 4.71
N LYS A 6 -4.61 -26.56 5.97
CA LYS A 6 -4.65 -25.44 6.93
C LYS A 6 -3.24 -24.96 7.28
N GLU A 7 -2.31 -25.86 7.57
CA GLU A 7 -0.91 -25.53 7.88
C GLU A 7 -0.21 -24.91 6.67
N VAL A 8 -0.42 -25.48 5.47
CA VAL A 8 0.13 -24.93 4.23
C VAL A 8 -0.41 -23.52 3.96
N THR A 9 -1.71 -23.30 4.17
CA THR A 9 -2.32 -21.95 4.02
C THR A 9 -1.72 -20.95 5.01
N GLN A 10 -1.41 -21.36 6.23
CA GLN A 10 -0.76 -20.48 7.21
C GLN A 10 0.67 -20.10 6.78
N LEU A 11 1.45 -21.06 6.28
CA LEU A 11 2.79 -20.81 5.76
C LEU A 11 2.75 -19.84 4.58
N ILE A 12 1.88 -20.09 3.60
CA ILE A 12 1.70 -19.21 2.43
C ILE A 12 1.35 -17.79 2.86
N ASN A 13 0.46 -17.62 3.84
CA ASN A 13 0.07 -16.28 4.30
C ASN A 13 1.21 -15.53 5.01
N ALA A 14 2.21 -16.23 5.55
CA ALA A 14 3.36 -15.64 6.23
C ALA A 14 4.46 -15.17 5.25
N VAL A 15 4.43 -15.63 4.00
CA VAL A 15 5.36 -15.22 2.95
C VAL A 15 5.21 -13.73 2.62
N ASN A 16 6.29 -12.97 2.53
CA ASN A 16 6.24 -11.51 2.38
C ASN A 16 6.61 -11.01 0.98
N THR A 17 7.18 -11.86 0.13
CA THR A 17 7.55 -11.48 -1.24
C THR A 17 7.00 -12.46 -2.27
N ILE A 18 6.83 -11.99 -3.51
CA ILE A 18 6.37 -12.83 -4.62
C ILE A 18 7.43 -13.90 -4.91
N GLU A 19 8.71 -13.54 -4.85
CA GLU A 19 9.83 -14.46 -5.07
C GLU A 19 9.88 -15.58 -4.02
N GLU A 20 9.70 -15.26 -2.74
CA GLU A 20 9.57 -16.27 -1.67
C GLU A 20 8.38 -17.21 -1.93
N LEU A 21 7.28 -16.67 -2.47
CA LEU A 21 6.06 -17.45 -2.72
C LEU A 21 6.24 -18.42 -3.88
N GLU A 22 6.91 -17.98 -4.95
CA GLU A 22 7.20 -18.79 -6.14
C GLU A 22 8.27 -19.87 -5.86
N ASN A 23 9.22 -19.58 -4.97
CA ASN A 23 10.25 -20.53 -4.56
C ASN A 23 9.83 -21.47 -3.40
N HIS A 24 8.64 -21.27 -2.82
CA HIS A 24 8.18 -22.07 -1.69
C HIS A 24 7.88 -23.52 -2.10
N GLU A 25 8.24 -24.50 -1.26
CA GLU A 25 8.04 -25.93 -1.55
C GLU A 25 6.56 -26.29 -1.84
N CYS A 26 5.64 -25.56 -1.21
CA CYS A 26 4.20 -25.73 -1.40
C CYS A 26 3.67 -25.20 -2.75
N PHE A 27 4.49 -24.51 -3.55
CA PHE A 27 4.07 -23.97 -4.85
C PHE A 27 3.67 -25.07 -5.83
N LEU A 28 4.31 -26.23 -5.74
CA LEU A 28 4.04 -27.43 -6.55
C LEU A 28 2.86 -28.28 -6.03
N ASP A 29 2.18 -27.86 -4.96
CA ASP A 29 1.12 -28.65 -4.34
C ASP A 29 -0.18 -28.62 -5.16
N GLU A 30 -0.55 -29.73 -5.78
CA GLU A 30 -1.72 -29.81 -6.69
C GLU A 30 -3.10 -29.67 -6.00
N ARG A 31 -3.16 -29.66 -4.66
CA ARG A 31 -4.43 -29.57 -3.94
C ARG A 31 -5.10 -28.22 -4.23
N LYS A 32 -6.32 -28.25 -4.77
CA LYS A 32 -7.10 -27.04 -5.13
C LYS A 32 -7.17 -25.97 -4.02
N GLY A 33 -7.28 -26.39 -2.76
CA GLY A 33 -7.31 -25.47 -1.62
C GLY A 33 -5.99 -24.69 -1.44
N VAL A 34 -4.85 -25.35 -1.68
CA VAL A 34 -3.51 -24.75 -1.60
C VAL A 34 -3.28 -23.82 -2.78
N GLN A 35 -3.60 -24.25 -3.99
CA GLN A 35 -3.49 -23.43 -5.20
C GLN A 35 -4.32 -22.14 -5.11
N ASN A 36 -5.55 -22.21 -4.57
CA ASN A 36 -6.36 -21.02 -4.29
C ASN A 36 -5.72 -20.09 -3.24
N ALA A 37 -5.09 -20.66 -2.21
CA ALA A 37 -4.38 -19.87 -1.19
C ALA A 37 -3.16 -19.14 -1.79
N ILE A 38 -2.37 -19.82 -2.63
CA ILE A 38 -1.24 -19.23 -3.36
C ILE A 38 -1.73 -18.08 -4.24
N ALA A 39 -2.74 -18.32 -5.08
CA ALA A 39 -3.28 -17.29 -5.98
C ALA A 39 -3.79 -16.06 -5.21
N ARG A 40 -4.47 -16.29 -4.06
CA ARG A 40 -4.93 -15.20 -3.17
C ARG A 40 -3.75 -14.43 -2.58
N ARG A 41 -2.73 -15.11 -2.06
CA ARG A 41 -1.56 -14.44 -1.46
C ARG A 41 -0.78 -13.66 -2.49
N ARG A 42 -0.54 -14.25 -3.66
CA ARG A 42 0.11 -13.59 -4.81
C ARG A 42 -0.57 -12.27 -5.14
N LYS A 43 -1.89 -12.29 -5.37
CA LYS A 43 -2.66 -11.08 -5.67
C LYS A 43 -2.58 -10.03 -4.56
N ALA A 44 -2.54 -10.45 -3.30
CA ALA A 44 -2.38 -9.54 -2.17
C ALA A 44 -0.99 -8.86 -2.18
N LEU A 45 0.07 -9.63 -2.44
CA LEU A 45 1.44 -9.13 -2.56
C LEU A 45 1.61 -8.19 -3.77
N GLU A 46 1.05 -8.54 -4.93
CA GLU A 46 1.04 -7.68 -6.11
C GLU A 46 0.34 -6.34 -5.82
N LYS A 47 -0.80 -6.36 -5.11
CA LYS A 47 -1.49 -5.14 -4.71
C LYS A 47 -0.67 -4.30 -3.73
N GLU A 48 -0.02 -4.94 -2.76
CA GLU A 48 0.85 -4.26 -1.80
C GLU A 48 2.05 -3.61 -2.50
N GLN A 49 2.67 -4.32 -3.45
CA GLN A 49 3.78 -3.81 -4.25
C GLN A 49 3.36 -2.61 -5.09
N ALA A 50 2.23 -2.69 -5.79
CA ALA A 50 1.69 -1.57 -6.56
C ALA A 50 1.40 -0.34 -5.69
N LEU A 51 0.95 -0.53 -4.44
CA LEU A 51 0.75 0.57 -3.50
C LEU A 51 2.08 1.22 -3.09
N LYS A 52 3.14 0.42 -2.87
CA LYS A 52 4.48 0.93 -2.55
C LYS A 52 5.07 1.70 -3.71
N GLU A 53 4.98 1.15 -4.93
CA GLU A 53 5.47 1.80 -6.15
C GLU A 53 4.78 3.14 -6.38
N LYS A 54 3.44 3.17 -6.35
CA LYS A 54 2.68 4.41 -6.45
C LYS A 54 3.08 5.43 -5.39
N TYR A 55 3.31 4.98 -4.15
CA TYR A 55 3.70 5.88 -3.07
C TYR A 55 5.08 6.50 -3.32
N VAL A 56 6.05 5.70 -3.78
CA VAL A 56 7.38 6.19 -4.15
C VAL A 56 7.27 7.23 -5.27
N GLU A 57 6.48 6.95 -6.31
CA GLU A 57 6.22 7.89 -7.40
C GLU A 57 5.62 9.21 -6.89
N MET A 58 4.63 9.14 -5.99
CA MET A 58 3.98 10.33 -5.42
C MET A 58 4.95 11.19 -4.59
N THR A 59 5.94 10.58 -3.94
CA THR A 59 6.94 11.30 -3.11
C THR A 59 8.11 11.89 -3.90
N TYR A 60 8.05 11.88 -5.23
CA TYR A 60 9.15 12.29 -6.09
C TYR A 60 9.66 13.71 -5.77
N PHE A 61 8.75 14.69 -5.67
CA PHE A 61 9.14 16.09 -5.48
C PHE A 61 9.79 16.32 -4.11
N GLU A 62 9.24 15.71 -3.06
CA GLU A 62 9.78 15.81 -1.72
C GLU A 62 11.17 15.19 -1.64
N ASN A 63 11.36 14.03 -2.28
CA ASN A 63 12.64 13.36 -2.33
C ASN A 63 13.71 14.18 -3.08
N GLU A 64 13.36 14.83 -4.19
CA GLU A 64 14.29 15.72 -4.90
C GLU A 64 14.69 16.92 -4.04
N ILE A 65 13.74 17.53 -3.32
CA ILE A 65 14.03 18.63 -2.38
C ILE A 65 14.95 18.15 -1.24
N LEU A 66 14.66 16.99 -0.65
CA LEU A 66 15.45 16.43 0.45
C LEU A 66 16.85 15.99 0.00
N LYS A 67 17.02 15.62 -1.26
CA LYS A 67 18.33 15.28 -1.83
C LYS A 67 19.26 16.49 -1.90
N GLU A 68 18.72 17.66 -2.24
CA GLU A 68 19.48 18.93 -2.25
C GLU A 68 19.61 19.53 -0.86
N ASN A 69 18.56 19.42 -0.05
CA ASN A 69 18.50 19.95 1.32
C ASN A 69 17.89 18.92 2.28
N PRO A 70 18.72 18.05 2.89
CA PRO A 70 18.24 17.00 3.80
C PRO A 70 17.51 17.50 5.05
N ASN A 71 17.67 18.78 5.41
CA ASN A 71 17.02 19.40 6.57
C ASN A 71 15.79 20.24 6.16
N ALA A 72 15.33 20.15 4.92
CA ALA A 72 14.15 20.87 4.46
C ALA A 72 12.91 20.44 5.25
N ILE A 73 12.09 21.42 5.63
CA ILE A 73 10.76 21.19 6.20
C ILE A 73 9.75 21.36 5.08
N ILE A 74 9.18 20.24 4.63
CA ILE A 74 8.26 20.21 3.49
C ILE A 74 6.83 20.19 4.01
N CYS A 75 6.03 21.16 3.55
CA CYS A 75 4.62 21.30 3.92
C CYS A 75 3.76 21.14 2.67
N GLY A 76 2.93 20.09 2.64
CA GLY A 76 1.90 19.90 1.62
C GLY A 76 0.65 20.71 1.95
N ILE A 77 0.05 21.33 0.95
CA ILE A 77 -1.14 22.18 1.10
C ILE A 77 -2.18 21.75 0.06
N ASP A 78 -3.43 21.65 0.47
CA ASP A 78 -4.56 21.38 -0.44
C ASP A 78 -5.86 22.03 0.07
N GLU A 79 -6.78 22.33 -0.85
CA GLU A 79 -8.07 22.94 -0.54
C GLU A 79 -9.27 22.14 -1.04
N VAL A 80 -10.37 22.26 -0.31
CA VAL A 80 -11.67 21.73 -0.70
C VAL A 80 -12.73 22.83 -0.65
N GLY A 81 -13.77 22.69 -1.48
CA GLY A 81 -14.90 23.62 -1.48
C GLY A 81 -14.88 24.72 -2.55
N ARG A 82 -13.95 24.68 -3.52
CA ARG A 82 -13.93 25.66 -4.64
C ARG A 82 -15.06 25.54 -5.68
N GLY A 83 -15.78 24.41 -5.67
CA GLY A 83 -16.80 24.06 -6.66
C GLY A 83 -18.26 24.32 -6.23
N PRO A 84 -18.67 24.03 -4.98
CA PRO A 84 -20.02 24.30 -4.50
C PRO A 84 -20.44 25.78 -4.61
N LEU A 85 -21.73 26.04 -4.80
CA LEU A 85 -22.30 27.40 -4.90
C LEU A 85 -22.22 28.19 -3.58
N ALA A 86 -22.28 27.48 -2.46
CA ALA A 86 -22.24 28.05 -1.12
C ALA A 86 -21.50 27.10 -0.17
N GLY A 87 -20.94 27.68 0.89
CA GLY A 87 -20.07 26.99 1.84
C GLY A 87 -18.65 27.56 1.80
N PRO A 88 -17.87 27.38 2.88
CA PRO A 88 -16.51 27.87 2.94
C PRO A 88 -15.59 27.06 2.02
N VAL A 89 -14.52 27.71 1.54
CA VAL A 89 -13.32 27.01 1.07
C VAL A 89 -12.46 26.71 2.30
N VAL A 90 -12.06 25.46 2.44
CA VAL A 90 -11.22 25.01 3.57
C VAL A 90 -9.90 24.51 3.01
N ALA A 91 -8.79 25.02 3.53
CA ALA A 91 -7.45 24.56 3.20
C ALA A 91 -6.84 23.80 4.39
N CYS A 92 -5.99 22.82 4.08
CA CYS A 92 -5.18 22.09 5.05
C CYS A 92 -3.70 22.22 4.69
N ALA A 93 -2.84 22.29 5.70
CA ALA A 93 -1.40 22.29 5.56
C ALA A 93 -0.82 21.20 6.47
N THR A 94 0.01 20.31 5.93
CA THR A 94 0.56 19.16 6.65
C THR A 94 2.05 19.01 6.40
N ILE A 95 2.83 18.87 7.46
CA ILE A 95 4.22 18.42 7.41
C ILE A 95 4.22 16.94 7.79
N LEU A 96 4.73 16.09 6.91
CA LEU A 96 4.81 14.66 7.16
C LEU A 96 6.04 14.33 8.01
N ASN A 97 5.92 13.31 8.86
CA ASN A 97 7.05 12.80 9.63
C ASN A 97 8.10 12.19 8.69
N SER A 98 9.38 12.29 9.04
CA SER A 98 10.44 11.55 8.37
C SER A 98 10.11 10.04 8.37
N ASN A 99 10.30 9.36 7.24
CA ASN A 99 9.95 7.95 7.02
C ASN A 99 8.45 7.64 7.00
N HIS A 100 7.60 8.63 6.66
CA HIS A 100 6.18 8.39 6.43
C HIS A 100 5.95 7.30 5.38
N ASN A 101 5.04 6.36 5.65
CA ASN A 101 4.67 5.29 4.72
C ASN A 101 3.15 5.05 4.73
N TYR A 102 2.39 6.11 4.45
CA TYR A 102 0.93 6.08 4.41
C TYR A 102 0.44 5.43 3.11
N LEU A 103 0.68 4.13 2.98
CA LEU A 103 0.29 3.37 1.80
C LEU A 103 -1.22 3.47 1.55
N GLY A 104 -1.58 3.67 0.28
CA GLY A 104 -2.98 3.85 -0.11
C GLY A 104 -3.53 5.24 0.15
N LEU A 105 -2.69 6.22 0.48
CA LEU A 105 -3.01 7.64 0.32
C LEU A 105 -3.20 7.92 -1.17
N ASP A 106 -4.37 8.44 -1.52
CA ASP A 106 -4.82 8.64 -2.89
C ASP A 106 -5.63 9.93 -2.97
N ASP A 107 -5.40 10.72 -4.01
CA ASP A 107 -6.15 11.95 -4.31
C ASP A 107 -7.57 11.65 -4.85
N SER A 108 -7.89 10.36 -5.03
CA SER A 108 -9.23 9.97 -5.42
C SER A 108 -10.17 10.19 -4.23
N LYS A 109 -11.19 11.03 -4.45
CA LYS A 109 -12.36 11.34 -3.59
C LYS A 109 -13.21 10.11 -3.19
N LYS A 110 -12.59 8.93 -3.17
CA LYS A 110 -13.15 7.59 -3.12
C LYS A 110 -12.96 6.93 -1.74
N TYR A 111 -12.69 7.72 -0.71
CA TYR A 111 -12.84 7.25 0.66
C TYR A 111 -14.31 7.37 1.04
N LEU A 112 -14.98 6.22 1.14
CA LEU A 112 -16.27 6.16 1.82
C LEU A 112 -16.01 6.49 3.29
N LEU A 113 -16.74 7.45 3.86
CA LEU A 113 -16.75 7.70 5.29
C LEU A 113 -17.06 6.37 6.01
N ARG A 114 -16.04 5.79 6.64
CA ARG A 114 -16.25 4.77 7.67
C ARG A 114 -16.41 5.54 8.96
N ASN A 115 -17.64 5.55 9.49
CA ASN A 115 -17.91 6.03 10.83
C ASN A 115 -16.99 5.27 11.79
N VAL A 116 -16.10 6.01 12.44
CA VAL A 116 -15.32 5.55 13.60
C VAL A 116 -16.25 5.54 14.81
#